data_AF-A0A8H7Q3W7-F1
#
_entry.id   AF-A0A8H7Q3W7-F1
#
_cell.length_a   1.000
_cell.length_b   1.000
_cell.length_c   1.000
_cell.angle_alpha   90.00
_cell.angle_beta   90.00
_cell.angle_gamma   90.00
#
_symmetry.space_group_name_H-M   'P 1'
#
loop_
_entity.id
_entity.type
_entity.pdbx_description
1 polymer ?
#
loop_
_entity_poly.entity_id
_entity_poly.type
_entity_poly.pdbx_seq_one_letter_code
_entity_poly.pdbx_strand_id
1 'polypeptide(L)'
;MGQLDDSMDTLSSHAQDQGGYDFIVIDPPWPNKSAHRSKNYDTLDIYTLFDIPMAKLLSSDALVAVWVTNRPKYKQFLIDKLFPAWNLELVGEWYWMKMTTMGQPVMPLDSTHRKPYELLLVARNKASTSVIDVPEKLVFASVASQHSRKPPLNGKTP
;
A
#
# COMPACT_ATOMS: atom_id res chain seq x y z
N MET A 1 -11.40 -21.14 -5.94
CA MET A 1 -10.57 -21.31 -4.74
C MET A 1 -9.17 -21.82 -5.12
N GLY A 2 -9.01 -22.94 -5.85
CA GLY A 2 -7.67 -23.50 -6.16
C GLY A 2 -6.67 -22.65 -6.97
N GLN A 3 -7.08 -21.73 -7.85
CA GLN A 3 -6.13 -20.98 -8.69
C GLN A 3 -5.38 -19.84 -7.95
N LEU A 4 -6.01 -19.26 -6.91
CA LEU A 4 -5.38 -18.21 -6.09
C LEU A 4 -4.38 -18.82 -5.09
N ASP A 5 -4.73 -19.97 -4.51
CA ASP A 5 -3.87 -20.70 -3.58
C ASP A 5 -2.58 -21.17 -4.30
N ASP A 6 -2.70 -21.77 -5.49
CA ASP A 6 -1.54 -22.17 -6.31
C ASP A 6 -0.62 -20.98 -6.67
N SER A 7 -1.21 -19.80 -6.92
CA SER A 7 -0.45 -18.60 -7.26
C SER A 7 0.31 -18.03 -6.06
N MET A 8 -0.31 -18.05 -4.88
CA MET A 8 0.30 -17.53 -3.65
C MET A 8 1.41 -18.46 -3.13
N ASP A 9 1.23 -19.77 -3.28
CA ASP A 9 2.27 -20.75 -3.00
C ASP A 9 3.47 -20.57 -3.93
N THR A 10 3.22 -20.40 -5.23
CA THR A 10 4.29 -20.13 -6.21
C THR A 10 5.07 -18.86 -5.85
N LEU A 11 4.37 -17.77 -5.49
CA LEU A 11 5.01 -16.51 -5.08
C LEU A 11 5.84 -16.69 -3.80
N SER A 12 5.32 -17.45 -2.83
CA SER A 12 5.99 -17.72 -1.57
C SER A 12 7.26 -18.54 -1.79
N SER A 13 7.19 -19.61 -2.59
CA SER A 13 8.36 -20.42 -2.95
C SER A 13 9.43 -19.58 -3.64
N HIS A 14 9.04 -18.76 -4.62
CA HIS A 14 9.99 -17.87 -5.29
C HIS A 14 10.65 -16.89 -4.31
N ALA A 15 9.87 -16.25 -3.43
CA ALA A 15 10.42 -15.33 -2.44
C ALA A 15 11.44 -16.03 -1.54
N GLN A 16 11.10 -17.22 -1.04
CA GLN A 16 11.99 -18.01 -0.18
C GLN A 16 13.28 -18.43 -0.89
N ASP A 17 13.21 -18.83 -2.16
CA ASP A 17 14.37 -19.16 -2.98
C ASP A 17 15.30 -17.96 -3.20
N GLN A 18 14.76 -16.74 -3.17
CA GLN A 18 15.53 -15.49 -3.27
C GLN A 18 15.98 -14.92 -1.90
N GLY A 19 15.63 -15.56 -0.78
CA GLY A 19 15.92 -15.05 0.57
C GLY A 19 14.94 -13.99 1.08
N GLY A 20 13.79 -13.85 0.42
CA GLY A 20 12.74 -12.88 0.70
C GLY A 20 12.88 -11.59 -0.11
N TYR A 21 11.81 -10.80 -0.17
CA TYR A 21 11.82 -9.48 -0.76
C TYR A 21 12.21 -8.42 0.27
N ASP A 22 13.11 -7.52 -0.10
CA ASP A 22 13.52 -6.38 0.73
C ASP A 22 12.47 -5.25 0.74
N PHE A 23 11.61 -5.20 -0.28
CA PHE A 23 10.56 -4.20 -0.37
C PHE A 23 9.31 -4.74 -1.06
N ILE A 24 8.17 -4.61 -0.39
CA ILE A 24 6.86 -4.97 -0.94
C ILE A 24 5.97 -3.74 -0.96
N VAL A 25 5.35 -3.44 -2.11
CA VAL A 25 4.35 -2.38 -2.25
C VAL A 25 3.00 -3.00 -2.55
N ILE A 26 1.98 -2.63 -1.77
CA ILE A 26 0.62 -3.17 -1.89
C ILE A 26 -0.35 -2.03 -2.18
N ASP A 27 -1.20 -2.19 -3.19
CA ASP A 27 -2.31 -1.29 -3.51
C ASP A 27 -3.64 -2.04 -3.42
N PRO A 28 -4.20 -2.25 -2.21
CA PRO A 28 -5.43 -3.01 -2.03
C PRO A 28 -6.63 -2.34 -2.72
N PRO A 29 -7.60 -3.12 -3.22
CA PRO A 29 -8.86 -2.60 -3.77
C PRO A 29 -9.81 -2.15 -2.65
N TRP A 30 -9.47 -1.07 -1.93
CA TRP A 30 -10.24 -0.58 -0.80
C TRP A 30 -11.72 -0.36 -1.13
N PRO A 31 -12.66 -0.90 -0.33
CA PRO A 31 -14.09 -0.75 -0.61
C PRO A 31 -14.51 0.72 -0.70
N ASN A 32 -15.09 1.10 -1.83
CA ASN A 32 -15.52 2.47 -2.08
C ASN A 32 -16.91 2.53 -2.72
N LYS A 33 -17.66 3.61 -2.43
CA LYS A 33 -19.05 3.79 -2.88
C LYS A 33 -19.17 3.83 -4.41
N SER A 34 -18.10 4.19 -5.13
CA SER A 34 -18.04 4.20 -6.59
C SER A 34 -17.88 2.81 -7.21
N ALA A 35 -17.10 1.92 -6.60
CA ALA A 35 -16.86 0.55 -7.06
C ALA A 35 -18.11 -0.33 -6.92
N HIS A 36 -18.98 -0.04 -5.94
CA HIS A 36 -20.27 -0.72 -5.78
C HIS A 36 -21.22 -0.58 -6.99
N ARG A 37 -21.01 0.39 -7.90
CA ARG A 37 -21.87 0.58 -9.08
C ARG A 37 -21.41 -0.19 -10.33
N SER A 38 -20.21 -0.75 -10.33
CA SER A 38 -19.75 -1.69 -11.35
C SER A 38 -19.97 -3.12 -10.85
N LYS A 39 -20.87 -3.87 -11.47
CA LYS A 39 -21.24 -5.28 -11.14
C LYS A 39 -20.08 -6.31 -11.18
N ASN A 40 -18.83 -5.87 -11.33
CA ASN A 40 -17.64 -6.72 -11.51
C ASN A 40 -16.72 -6.73 -10.28
N TYR A 41 -17.02 -5.97 -9.23
CA TYR A 41 -16.28 -5.99 -7.98
C TYR A 41 -17.29 -6.09 -6.83
N ASP A 42 -17.76 -7.30 -6.55
CA ASP A 42 -18.20 -7.61 -5.20
C ASP A 42 -17.08 -7.16 -4.28
N THR A 43 -17.38 -6.23 -3.38
CA THR A 43 -16.38 -5.55 -2.56
C THR A 43 -15.50 -6.58 -1.88
N LEU A 44 -14.24 -6.66 -2.31
CA LEU A 44 -13.25 -7.52 -1.71
C LEU A 44 -13.24 -7.24 -0.21
N ASP A 45 -13.46 -8.27 0.60
CA ASP A 45 -13.42 -8.10 2.03
C ASP A 45 -11.99 -7.69 2.43
N ILE A 46 -11.85 -6.60 3.19
CA ILE A 46 -10.53 -6.12 3.63
C ILE A 46 -9.79 -7.17 4.47
N TYR A 47 -10.53 -8.12 5.06
CA TYR A 47 -9.96 -9.24 5.79
C TYR A 47 -9.26 -10.28 4.89
N THR A 48 -9.51 -10.29 3.57
CA THR A 48 -8.72 -11.13 2.63
C THR A 48 -7.24 -10.76 2.59
N LEU A 49 -6.87 -9.55 3.05
CA LEU A 49 -5.46 -9.19 3.20
C LEU A 49 -4.72 -10.09 4.19
N PHE A 50 -5.41 -10.69 5.17
CA PHE A 50 -4.78 -11.63 6.09
C PHE A 50 -4.33 -12.94 5.41
N ASP A 51 -4.88 -13.27 4.24
CA ASP A 51 -4.51 -14.48 3.50
C ASP A 51 -3.14 -14.35 2.81
N ILE A 52 -2.58 -13.14 2.73
CA ILE A 52 -1.23 -12.92 2.21
C ILE A 52 -0.22 -13.50 3.23
N PRO A 53 0.61 -14.48 2.85
CA PRO A 53 1.56 -15.14 3.74
C PRO A 53 2.81 -14.28 3.96
N MET A 54 2.63 -13.08 4.50
CA MET A 54 3.66 -12.02 4.57
C MET A 54 4.98 -12.51 5.18
N ALA A 55 4.92 -13.34 6.23
CA ALA A 55 6.10 -13.91 6.87
C ALA A 55 6.98 -14.77 5.94
N LYS A 56 6.40 -15.37 4.89
CA LYS A 56 7.15 -16.13 3.87
C LYS A 56 7.72 -15.25 2.76
N LEU A 57 7.22 -14.02 2.62
CA LEU A 57 7.57 -13.13 1.52
C LEU A 57 8.71 -12.17 1.87
N LEU A 58 8.89 -11.84 3.15
CA LEU A 58 9.81 -10.80 3.58
C LEU A 58 11.21 -11.32 3.89
N SER A 59 12.23 -10.55 3.50
CA SER A 59 13.56 -10.67 4.09
C SER A 59 13.58 -10.10 5.52
N SER A 60 14.67 -10.29 6.28
CA SER A 60 14.76 -9.91 7.69
C SER A 60 14.50 -8.43 7.95
N ASP A 61 14.98 -7.57 7.04
CA ASP A 61 14.99 -6.11 7.18
C ASP A 61 14.10 -5.44 6.14
N ALA A 62 13.11 -6.18 5.64
CA ALA A 62 12.22 -5.73 4.60
C ALA A 62 11.28 -4.60 5.04
N LEU A 63 10.95 -3.74 4.08
CA LEU A 63 9.92 -2.73 4.21
C LEU A 63 8.65 -3.17 3.46
N VAL A 64 7.49 -2.82 4.02
CA VAL A 64 6.18 -3.01 3.40
C VAL A 64 5.49 -1.66 3.32
N ALA A 65 5.17 -1.23 2.11
CA ALA A 65 4.43 -0.01 1.86
C ALA A 65 3.02 -0.32 1.37
N VAL A 66 2.00 0.15 2.08
CA VAL A 66 0.59 -0.09 1.73
C VAL A 66 -0.09 1.23 1.39
N TRP A 67 -0.53 1.35 0.14
CA TRP A 67 -1.39 2.46 -0.28
C TRP A 67 -2.73 2.36 0.44
N VAL A 68 -3.20 3.46 1.00
CA VAL A 68 -4.47 3.53 1.71
C VAL A 68 -5.26 4.77 1.30
N THR A 69 -6.57 4.60 1.17
CA THR A 69 -7.49 5.71 0.93
C THR A 69 -7.55 6.64 2.15
N ASN A 70 -7.95 7.91 1.96
CA ASN A 70 -8.08 8.92 3.02
C ASN A 70 -9.21 8.65 4.05
N ARG A 71 -9.84 7.48 4.04
CA ARG A 71 -10.86 7.11 5.02
C ARG A 71 -10.16 6.57 6.28
N PRO A 72 -10.28 7.22 7.44
CA PRO A 72 -9.52 6.85 8.64
C PRO A 72 -9.64 5.40 9.06
N LYS A 73 -10.81 4.79 8.86
CA LYS A 73 -11.06 3.39 9.23
C LYS A 73 -10.10 2.37 8.59
N TYR A 74 -9.60 2.62 7.37
CA TYR A 74 -8.69 1.68 6.71
C TYR A 74 -7.25 1.87 7.17
N LYS A 75 -6.84 3.10 7.44
CA LYS A 75 -5.59 3.37 8.15
C LYS A 75 -5.60 2.68 9.52
N GLN A 76 -6.68 2.82 10.28
CA GLN A 76 -6.82 2.19 11.59
C GLN A 76 -6.79 0.66 11.49
N PHE A 77 -7.48 0.08 10.50
CA PHE A 77 -7.43 -1.36 10.24
C PHE A 77 -5.99 -1.86 9.99
N LEU A 78 -5.21 -1.13 9.20
CA LEU A 78 -3.81 -1.50 8.94
C LEU A 78 -2.97 -1.46 10.23
N ILE A 79 -3.06 -0.36 10.97
CA ILE A 79 -2.26 -0.13 12.18
C ILE A 79 -2.64 -1.09 13.31
N ASP A 80 -3.93 -1.30 13.55
CA ASP A 80 -4.40 -2.04 14.73
C ASP A 80 -4.54 -3.54 14.49
N LYS A 81 -4.69 -3.97 13.23
CA LYS A 81 -5.00 -5.36 12.91
C LYS A 81 -4.00 -5.98 11.94
N LEU A 82 -3.85 -5.42 10.75
CA LEU A 82 -3.09 -6.08 9.69
C LEU A 82 -1.59 -6.10 9.97
N PHE A 83 -0.97 -4.96 10.28
CA PHE A 83 0.46 -4.90 10.60
C PHE A 83 0.83 -5.76 11.80
N PRO A 84 0.09 -5.74 12.94
CA PRO A 84 0.34 -6.67 14.03
C PRO A 84 0.29 -8.14 13.63
N ALA A 85 -0.68 -8.56 12.81
CA ALA A 85 -0.78 -9.94 12.36
C ALA A 85 0.37 -10.37 11.43
N TRP A 86 0.94 -9.43 10.68
CA TRP A 86 2.13 -9.66 9.87
C TRP A 86 3.45 -9.46 10.65
N ASN A 87 3.40 -9.26 11.96
CA ASN A 87 4.55 -8.90 12.80
C ASN A 87 5.31 -7.65 12.32
N LEU A 88 4.58 -6.68 11.77
CA LEU A 88 5.11 -5.41 11.32
C LEU A 88 4.79 -4.28 12.30
N GLU A 89 5.65 -3.28 12.33
CA GLU A 89 5.42 -1.99 12.99
C GLU A 89 5.41 -0.87 11.95
N LEU A 90 4.53 0.11 12.15
CA LEU A 90 4.49 1.32 11.34
C LEU A 90 5.72 2.17 11.64
N VAL A 91 6.44 2.58 10.59
CA VAL A 91 7.63 3.45 10.70
C VAL A 91 7.51 4.73 9.88
N GLY A 92 6.58 4.80 8.92
CA GLY A 92 6.37 5.98 8.11
C GLY A 92 4.92 6.16 7.66
N GLU A 93 4.46 7.40 7.66
CA GLU A 93 3.18 7.81 7.10
C GLU A 93 3.44 8.87 6.02
N TRP A 94 3.43 8.42 4.77
CA TRP A 94 3.80 9.23 3.62
C TRP A 94 2.57 9.66 2.84
N TYR A 95 2.65 10.83 2.21
CA TYR A 95 1.56 11.40 1.42
C TYR A 95 2.03 11.60 -0.01
N TRP A 96 1.32 10.99 -0.95
CA TRP A 96 1.50 11.30 -2.36
C TRP A 96 0.56 12.43 -2.76
N MET A 97 1.10 13.61 -3.03
CA MET A 97 0.36 14.74 -3.57
C MET A 97 0.21 14.63 -5.09
N LYS A 98 -1.04 14.70 -5.54
CA LYS A 98 -1.42 14.66 -6.94
C LYS A 98 -1.42 16.06 -7.52
N MET A 99 -0.56 16.26 -8.51
CA MET A 99 -0.35 17.55 -9.16
C MET A 99 -0.91 17.55 -10.58
N THR A 100 -1.27 18.72 -11.06
CA THR A 100 -1.47 19.04 -12.47
C THR A 100 -0.11 19.26 -13.14
N THR A 101 -0.09 19.31 -14.47
CA THR A 101 1.11 19.69 -15.25
C THR A 101 1.59 21.11 -14.97
N MET A 102 0.73 21.95 -14.38
CA MET A 102 1.06 23.32 -13.97
C MET A 102 1.63 23.40 -12.54
N GLY A 103 1.94 22.27 -11.90
CA GLY A 103 2.49 22.25 -10.54
C GLY A 103 1.49 22.67 -9.48
N GLN A 104 0.18 22.58 -9.75
CA GLN A 104 -0.89 22.86 -8.79
C GLN A 104 -1.56 21.56 -8.33
N PRO A 105 -2.05 21.45 -7.09
CA PRO A 105 -2.87 20.32 -6.66
C PRO A 105 -4.06 20.11 -7.61
N VAL A 106 -4.40 18.85 -7.92
CA VAL A 106 -5.54 18.52 -8.80
C VAL A 106 -6.90 18.97 -8.25
N MET A 107 -6.96 19.30 -6.96
CA MET A 107 -8.10 19.91 -6.28
C MET A 107 -7.65 20.59 -4.98
N PRO A 108 -8.47 21.47 -4.39
CA PRO A 108 -8.15 22.10 -3.10
C PRO A 108 -7.91 21.11 -1.97
N LEU A 109 -6.93 21.40 -1.10
CA LEU A 109 -6.57 20.56 0.06
C LEU A 109 -7.71 20.45 1.09
N ASP A 110 -8.50 21.51 1.21
CA ASP A 110 -9.65 21.65 2.10
C ASP A 110 -10.93 21.02 1.53
N SER A 111 -10.89 20.40 0.34
CA SER A 111 -12.04 19.72 -0.24
C SER A 111 -12.59 18.65 0.72
N THR A 112 -13.92 18.66 0.90
CA THR A 112 -14.63 17.83 1.89
C THR A 112 -14.87 16.40 1.42
N HIS A 113 -14.90 16.16 0.11
CA HIS A 113 -15.28 14.87 -0.47
C HIS A 113 -14.10 14.03 -0.95
N ARG A 114 -13.10 14.68 -1.55
CA ARG A 114 -11.89 14.04 -2.07
C ARG A 114 -10.69 14.87 -1.66
N LYS A 115 -9.54 14.23 -1.50
CA LYS A 115 -8.29 14.93 -1.20
C LYS A 115 -7.36 14.85 -2.42
N PRO A 116 -6.54 15.86 -2.69
CA PRO A 116 -5.54 15.83 -3.75
C PRO A 116 -4.31 14.99 -3.37
N TYR A 117 -4.45 14.08 -2.39
CA TYR A 117 -3.37 13.20 -1.98
C TYR A 117 -3.89 11.80 -1.63
N GLU A 118 -3.02 10.82 -1.67
CA GLU A 118 -3.25 9.48 -1.13
C GLU A 118 -2.18 9.17 -0.07
N LEU A 119 -2.53 8.28 0.87
CA LEU A 119 -1.63 7.91 1.95
C LEU A 119 -0.90 6.61 1.60
N LEU A 120 0.37 6.53 1.96
CA LEU A 120 1.22 5.35 1.87
C LEU A 120 1.77 5.08 3.26
N LEU A 121 1.35 3.98 3.87
CA LEU A 121 1.87 3.56 5.17
C LEU A 121 3.08 2.66 4.95
N VAL A 122 4.21 3.01 5.53
CA VAL A 122 5.44 2.22 5.49
C VAL A 122 5.63 1.53 6.83
N ALA A 123 5.77 0.22 6.78
CA ALA A 123 5.98 -0.65 7.93
C ALA A 123 7.23 -1.50 7.72
N ARG A 124 7.81 -1.98 8.82
CA ARG A 124 8.95 -2.90 8.81
C ARG A 124 8.71 -4.08 9.75
N ASN A 125 9.47 -5.15 9.58
CA ASN A 125 9.45 -6.26 10.53
C ASN A 125 9.90 -5.78 11.93
N LYS A 126 9.12 -6.10 12.97
CA LYS A 126 9.47 -5.76 14.36
C LYS A 126 10.78 -6.38 14.84
N ALA A 127 11.16 -7.50 14.24
CA ALA A 127 12.42 -8.19 14.51
C ALA A 127 13.60 -7.66 13.66
N SER A 128 13.36 -6.68 12.78
CA SER A 128 14.42 -6.07 11.97
C SER A 128 15.47 -5.45 12.89
N THR A 129 16.74 -5.70 12.56
CA THR A 129 17.89 -5.15 13.28
C THR A 129 18.55 -4.02 12.50
N SER A 130 18.15 -3.83 11.25
CA SER A 130 18.65 -2.77 10.39
C SER A 130 18.10 -1.41 10.80
N VAL A 131 18.98 -0.42 10.77
CA VAL A 131 18.65 1.00 11.02
C VAL A 131 18.36 1.66 9.68
N ILE A 132 17.39 1.14 8.91
CA ILE A 132 16.91 1.85 7.72
C ILE A 132 16.22 3.12 8.22
N ASP A 133 16.82 4.28 7.93
CA ASP A 133 16.26 5.58 8.28
C ASP A 133 15.07 5.87 7.36
N VAL A 134 13.86 5.61 7.86
CA VAL A 134 12.60 5.88 7.18
C VAL A 134 12.01 7.15 7.79
N PRO A 135 11.80 8.22 7.00
CA PRO A 135 11.13 9.41 7.48
C PRO A 135 9.75 9.06 8.04
N GLU A 136 9.48 9.46 9.29
CA GLU A 136 8.17 9.24 9.92
C GLU A 136 7.05 9.90 9.12
N LYS A 137 7.33 11.09 8.55
CA LYS A 137 6.44 11.84 7.68
C LYS A 137 7.19 12.25 6.42
N LEU A 138 6.59 11.98 5.27
CA LEU A 138 7.12 12.41 3.97
C LEU A 138 5.96 12.87 3.08
N VAL A 139 6.18 13.93 2.32
CA VAL A 139 5.28 14.30 1.23
C VAL A 139 6.08 14.25 -0.06
N PHE A 140 5.58 13.51 -1.03
CA PHE A 140 6.14 13.48 -2.39
C PHE A 140 5.03 13.80 -3.39
N ALA A 141 5.40 14.40 -4.52
CA ALA A 141 4.44 14.93 -5.48
C ALA A 141 4.75 14.44 -6.90
N SER A 142 3.71 14.17 -7.68
CA SER A 142 3.86 13.89 -9.11
C SER A 142 2.61 14.26 -9.88
N VAL A 143 2.74 14.43 -11.19
CA VAL A 143 1.60 14.66 -12.08
C VAL A 143 0.71 13.42 -12.08
N ALA A 144 -0.57 13.60 -11.74
CA ALA A 144 -1.54 12.52 -11.80
C ALA A 144 -1.77 12.12 -13.27
N SER A 145 -1.61 10.83 -13.58
CA SER A 145 -1.89 10.30 -14.91
C SER A 145 -3.35 9.82 -15.01
N GLN A 146 -3.56 8.50 -15.01
CA GLN A 146 -4.88 7.89 -15.09
C GLN A 146 -5.50 7.70 -13.70
N HIS A 147 -6.83 7.57 -13.65
CA HIS A 147 -7.54 7.24 -12.41
C HIS A 147 -6.95 5.99 -11.75
N SER A 148 -6.71 6.08 -10.43
CA SER A 148 -6.17 5.03 -9.57
C SER A 148 -4.72 4.57 -9.84
N ARG A 149 -4.06 5.01 -10.92
CA ARG A 149 -2.64 4.71 -11.12
C ARG A 149 -1.77 5.47 -10.11
N LYS A 150 -0.93 4.72 -9.40
CA LYS A 150 0.09 5.25 -8.49
C LYS A 150 1.33 5.73 -9.26
N PRO A 151 2.21 6.55 -8.66
CA PRO A 151 3.46 6.95 -9.29
C PRO A 151 4.33 5.73 -9.59
N PRO A 152 5.02 5.72 -10.74
CA PRO A 152 5.91 4.62 -11.08
C PRO A 152 7.12 4.60 -10.14
N LEU A 153 7.43 3.44 -9.57
CA LEU A 153 8.56 3.26 -8.66
C LEU A 153 9.92 3.42 -9.35
N ASN A 154 9.97 3.22 -10.68
CA ASN A 154 11.21 3.34 -11.46
C ASN A 154 11.56 4.79 -11.87
N GLY A 155 10.82 5.79 -11.37
CA GLY A 155 11.07 7.20 -11.63
C GLY A 155 10.78 7.66 -13.06
N LYS A 156 10.30 6.78 -13.95
CA LYS A 156 9.95 7.17 -15.32
C LYS A 156 8.55 7.76 -15.33
N THR A 157 8.45 9.09 -15.33
CA THR A 157 7.19 9.75 -15.70
C THR A 157 6.82 9.41 -17.15
N PRO A 158 5.54 9.18 -17.47
CA PRO A 158 5.10 9.02 -18.85
C PRO A 158 5.38 10.26 -19.70
#